data_AF-X1D5L3-F1
#
_entry.id   AF-X1D5L3-F1
#
_cell.length_a   1.000
_cell.length_b   1.000
_cell.length_c   1.000
_cell.angle_alpha   90.00
_cell.angle_beta   90.00
_cell.angle_gamma   90.00
#
_symmetry.space_group_name_H-M   'P 1'
#
loop_
_entity.id
_entity.type
_entity.pdbx_description
1 polymer ?
#
loop_
_entity_poly.entity_id
_entity_poly.type
_entity_poly.pdbx_seq_one_letter_code
_entity_poly.pdbx_strand_id
1 'polypeptide(L)'
;CVVAGNVRRSAEIALGEATDLDFITSKQDEEKLYSHRWASNNSVFAIKGLDYTFIANQIAVNGEPGVFWLDNAKAYSRMGDKPDYKDKKAAGVNPCGEQTLESFELCCLVETFPSRHDSYQEFQETLKFAYLYSKSVTLVNTHWQETNAVMLKNRRMGVSQTGIIEAFVKNGRRTTLEWCKKGYDYLQSLDEQYSGWLCIPKSIKITTVKPSGTVSLLPGVPPGIHYPHSEYYIRRIRISKNSDLIEPIRKAGYFIEDDSYSPNTVVVEFPVHEQFFERSKND
;
A
#
# COMPACT_ATOMS: atom_id res chain seq x y z
N CYS A 1 -8.20 -25.06 -0.69
CA CYS A 1 -8.01 -23.64 -1.04
C CYS A 1 -7.79 -22.87 0.26
N VAL A 2 -6.73 -22.06 0.37
CA VAL A 2 -6.56 -21.18 1.53
C VAL A 2 -7.50 -20.00 1.29
N VAL A 3 -8.67 -20.03 1.92
CA VAL A 3 -9.56 -18.90 2.11
C VAL A 3 -9.93 -19.03 3.58
N ALA A 4 -9.18 -18.38 4.46
CA ALA A 4 -9.33 -18.63 5.89
C ALA A 4 -10.61 -17.95 6.38
N GLY A 5 -11.70 -18.73 6.40
CA GLY A 5 -13.03 -18.37 6.89
C GLY A 5 -12.94 -17.49 8.13
N ASN A 6 -13.40 -16.25 7.99
CA ASN A 6 -13.47 -15.19 8.99
C ASN A 6 -12.18 -14.47 9.43
N VAL A 7 -10.95 -14.95 9.15
CA VAL A 7 -9.74 -14.30 9.74
C VAL A 7 -8.78 -13.71 8.70
N ARG A 8 -8.67 -14.32 7.50
CA ARG A 8 -7.90 -13.78 6.38
C ARG A 8 -8.53 -14.19 5.06
N ARG A 9 -9.05 -13.21 4.31
CA ARG A 9 -9.39 -13.40 2.90
C ARG A 9 -8.08 -13.43 2.11
N SER A 10 -7.90 -14.43 1.26
CA SER A 10 -6.77 -14.45 0.34
C SER A 10 -6.92 -13.29 -0.64
N ALA A 11 -5.80 -12.64 -0.94
CA ALA A 11 -5.74 -11.49 -1.83
C ALA A 11 -4.54 -11.71 -2.75
N GLU A 12 -4.82 -12.17 -3.95
CA GLU A 12 -3.82 -12.44 -4.98
C GLU A 12 -3.86 -11.35 -6.05
N ILE A 13 -2.74 -11.18 -6.75
CA ILE A 13 -2.70 -10.44 -8.02
C ILE A 13 -2.25 -11.41 -9.11
N ALA A 14 -3.01 -11.46 -10.19
CA ALA A 14 -2.61 -12.17 -11.39
C ALA A 14 -2.07 -11.15 -12.40
N LEU A 15 -0.88 -11.41 -12.95
CA LEU A 15 -0.23 -10.57 -13.94
C LEU A 15 -0.19 -11.30 -15.27
N GLY A 16 -0.71 -10.69 -16.33
CA GLY A 16 -0.77 -11.27 -17.67
C GLY A 16 -0.33 -10.29 -18.77
N GLU A 17 -0.23 -10.79 -20.00
CA GLU A 17 0.11 -9.95 -21.16
C GLU A 17 -1.07 -9.10 -21.59
N ALA A 18 -0.82 -7.86 -22.03
CA ALA A 18 -1.88 -6.97 -22.49
C ALA A 18 -2.58 -7.41 -23.78
N THR A 19 -2.02 -8.39 -24.50
CA THR A 19 -2.58 -8.97 -25.71
C THR A 19 -3.37 -10.25 -25.46
N ASP A 20 -3.39 -10.77 -24.22
CA ASP A 20 -4.11 -11.99 -23.86
C ASP A 20 -5.57 -11.65 -23.51
N LEU A 21 -6.45 -11.71 -24.51
CA LEU A 21 -7.88 -11.43 -24.35
C LEU A 21 -8.57 -12.44 -23.43
N ASP A 22 -8.13 -13.70 -23.42
CA ASP A 22 -8.71 -14.73 -22.55
C ASP A 22 -8.40 -14.42 -21.08
N PHE A 23 -7.17 -13.97 -20.80
CA PHE A 23 -6.79 -13.49 -19.48
C PHE A 23 -7.61 -12.25 -19.06
N ILE A 24 -7.70 -11.24 -19.94
CA ILE A 24 -8.40 -9.98 -19.64
C ILE A 24 -9.89 -10.22 -19.38
N THR A 25 -10.53 -11.06 -20.18
CA THR A 25 -11.96 -11.36 -20.07
C THR A 25 -12.28 -12.49 -19.11
N SER A 26 -11.27 -13.13 -18.50
CA SER A 26 -11.47 -14.29 -17.63
C SER A 26 -12.45 -14.05 -16.48
N LYS A 27 -12.57 -12.83 -15.96
CA LYS A 27 -13.50 -12.52 -14.86
C LYS A 27 -14.92 -12.15 -15.31
N GLN A 28 -15.20 -12.18 -16.61
CA GLN A 28 -16.55 -11.95 -17.16
C GLN A 28 -17.44 -13.20 -17.14
N ASP A 29 -16.85 -14.39 -17.00
CA ASP A 29 -17.58 -15.64 -16.78
C ASP A 29 -18.09 -15.67 -15.34
N GLU A 30 -19.37 -15.38 -15.14
CA GLU A 30 -20.00 -15.24 -13.81
C GLU A 30 -19.92 -16.52 -12.97
N GLU A 31 -20.12 -17.69 -13.60
CA GLU A 31 -20.04 -18.98 -12.93
C GLU A 31 -18.62 -19.24 -12.40
N LYS A 32 -17.61 -18.97 -13.24
CA LYS A 32 -16.21 -19.11 -12.83
C LYS A 32 -15.78 -18.02 -11.85
N LEU A 33 -16.31 -16.80 -12.01
CA LEU A 33 -16.08 -15.69 -11.09
C LEU A 33 -16.53 -16.03 -9.69
N TYR A 34 -17.78 -16.49 -9.53
CA TYR A 34 -18.35 -16.83 -8.22
C TYR A 34 -17.76 -18.10 -7.61
N SER A 35 -17.33 -19.06 -8.43
CA SER A 35 -16.69 -20.26 -7.90
C SER A 35 -15.27 -20.01 -7.41
N HIS A 36 -14.41 -19.30 -8.15
CA HIS A 36 -12.99 -19.17 -7.79
C HIS A 36 -12.24 -17.95 -8.34
N ARG A 37 -12.61 -17.37 -9.48
CA ARG A 37 -11.82 -16.28 -10.10
C ARG A 37 -11.88 -14.95 -9.32
N TRP A 38 -12.73 -14.87 -8.30
CA TRP A 38 -12.75 -13.74 -7.34
C TRP A 38 -11.48 -13.65 -6.48
N ALA A 39 -10.68 -14.72 -6.39
CA ALA A 39 -9.53 -14.81 -5.48
C ALA A 39 -8.38 -13.84 -5.81
N SER A 40 -8.30 -13.37 -7.07
CA SER A 40 -7.31 -12.41 -7.54
C SER A 40 -7.94 -11.16 -8.13
N ASN A 41 -7.21 -10.05 -8.02
CA ASN A 41 -7.38 -8.92 -8.94
C ASN A 41 -6.41 -9.10 -10.12
N ASN A 42 -6.88 -8.89 -11.34
CA ASN A 42 -6.08 -9.13 -12.53
C ASN A 42 -5.48 -7.82 -13.04
N SER A 43 -4.22 -7.85 -13.46
CA SER A 43 -3.53 -6.70 -14.07
C SER A 43 -2.71 -7.15 -15.27
N VAL A 44 -2.55 -6.25 -16.24
CA VAL A 44 -1.78 -6.52 -17.46
C VAL A 44 -0.45 -5.77 -17.46
N PHE A 45 0.57 -6.39 -18.05
CA PHE A 45 1.83 -5.72 -18.35
C PHE A 45 1.63 -4.74 -19.51
N ALA A 46 1.74 -3.46 -19.18
CA ALA A 46 1.55 -2.39 -20.16
C ALA A 46 2.81 -2.10 -20.97
N ILE A 47 2.60 -1.83 -22.26
CA ILE A 47 3.65 -1.48 -23.22
C ILE A 47 3.44 -0.02 -23.66
N LYS A 48 4.52 0.75 -23.69
CA LYS A 48 4.46 2.12 -24.21
C LYS A 48 4.10 2.10 -25.70
N GLY A 49 3.04 2.82 -26.07
CA GLY A 49 2.54 2.87 -27.46
C GLY A 49 1.48 1.82 -27.80
N LEU A 50 1.05 1.00 -26.84
CA LEU A 50 -0.14 0.14 -26.99
C LEU A 50 -1.41 0.99 -27.18
N ASP A 51 -2.37 0.48 -27.97
CA ASP A 51 -3.73 1.01 -27.97
C ASP A 51 -4.48 0.53 -26.71
N TYR A 52 -4.72 1.45 -25.79
CA TYR A 52 -5.38 1.17 -24.52
C TYR A 52 -6.91 1.22 -24.59
N THR A 53 -7.52 1.47 -25.75
CA THR A 53 -8.97 1.67 -25.88
C THR A 53 -9.77 0.49 -25.30
N PHE A 54 -9.37 -0.74 -25.64
CA PHE A 54 -10.02 -1.94 -25.11
C PHE A 54 -9.89 -2.06 -23.59
N ILE A 55 -8.67 -1.87 -23.05
CA ILE A 55 -8.40 -1.93 -21.61
C ILE A 55 -9.18 -0.85 -20.86
N ALA A 56 -9.20 0.38 -21.37
CA ALA A 56 -9.94 1.49 -20.78
C ALA A 56 -11.45 1.23 -20.75
N ASN A 57 -12.01 0.69 -21.83
CA ASN A 57 -13.42 0.30 -21.88
C ASN A 57 -13.76 -0.78 -20.84
N GLN A 58 -12.86 -1.73 -20.58
CA GLN A 58 -13.05 -2.74 -19.54
C GLN A 58 -12.97 -2.14 -18.13
N ILE A 59 -11.97 -1.30 -17.87
CA ILE A 59 -11.82 -0.60 -16.59
C ILE A 59 -13.07 0.22 -16.27
N ALA A 60 -13.70 0.85 -17.26
CA ALA A 60 -14.93 1.60 -17.07
C ALA A 60 -16.12 0.75 -16.60
N VAL A 61 -16.11 -0.57 -16.86
CA VAL A 61 -17.19 -1.49 -16.47
C VAL A 61 -17.05 -1.91 -15.00
N ASN A 62 -15.85 -2.30 -14.57
CA ASN A 62 -15.67 -2.93 -13.25
C ASN A 62 -14.36 -2.56 -12.52
N GLY A 63 -13.54 -1.68 -13.09
CA GLY A 63 -12.24 -1.28 -12.55
C GLY A 63 -11.07 -2.21 -12.88
N GLU A 64 -11.27 -3.25 -13.69
CA GLU A 64 -10.25 -4.22 -14.12
C GLU A 64 -10.07 -4.22 -15.66
N PRO A 65 -8.91 -4.65 -16.19
CA PRO A 65 -7.70 -5.05 -15.47
C PRO A 65 -6.92 -3.82 -14.95
N GLY A 66 -6.17 -4.01 -13.87
CA GLY A 66 -5.12 -3.06 -13.49
C GLY A 66 -4.01 -3.01 -14.54
N VAL A 67 -3.16 -1.99 -14.46
CA VAL A 67 -2.12 -1.75 -15.46
C VAL A 67 -0.77 -1.56 -14.78
N PHE A 68 0.22 -2.34 -15.20
CA PHE A 68 1.56 -2.30 -14.63
C PHE A 68 2.65 -2.22 -15.70
N TRP A 69 3.42 -1.13 -15.68
CA TRP A 69 4.55 -0.91 -16.60
C TRP A 69 5.83 -1.57 -16.08
N LEU A 70 5.98 -2.88 -16.32
CA LEU A 70 7.14 -3.65 -15.84
C LEU A 70 8.48 -3.09 -16.35
N ASP A 71 8.54 -2.62 -17.60
CA ASP A 71 9.76 -2.03 -18.16
C ASP A 71 10.18 -0.76 -17.42
N ASN A 72 9.21 0.08 -17.05
CA ASN A 72 9.47 1.27 -16.23
C ASN A 72 9.96 0.87 -14.83
N ALA A 73 9.32 -0.12 -14.22
CA ALA A 73 9.68 -0.62 -12.90
C ALA A 73 11.11 -1.20 -12.86
N LYS A 74 11.54 -1.87 -13.94
CA LYS A 74 12.90 -2.37 -14.14
C LYS A 74 13.91 -1.25 -14.34
N ALA A 75 13.55 -0.22 -15.11
CA ALA A 75 14.46 0.84 -15.53
C ALA A 75 14.69 1.94 -14.46
N TYR A 76 13.70 2.20 -13.59
CA TYR A 76 13.73 3.36 -12.69
C TYR A 76 13.57 2.99 -11.20
N SER A 77 14.30 3.72 -10.36
CA SER A 77 13.97 3.87 -8.94
C SER A 77 12.98 5.02 -8.70
N ARG A 78 13.35 6.24 -9.12
CA ARG A 78 12.46 7.41 -9.14
C ARG A 78 12.35 7.91 -10.57
N MET A 79 11.13 8.17 -11.02
CA MET A 79 10.87 8.61 -12.41
C MET A 79 11.40 10.02 -12.73
N GLY A 80 11.74 10.82 -11.71
CA GLY A 80 12.38 12.13 -11.89
C GLY A 80 13.88 12.06 -12.18
N ASP A 81 14.50 10.90 -11.99
CA ASP A 81 15.93 10.66 -12.25
C ASP A 81 16.13 9.93 -13.59
N LYS A 82 17.38 9.83 -14.06
CA LYS A 82 17.73 8.99 -15.21
C LYS A 82 17.50 7.50 -14.88
N PRO A 83 17.21 6.64 -15.88
CA PRO A 83 17.18 5.20 -15.68
C PRO A 83 18.45 4.70 -14.98
N ASP A 84 18.29 3.89 -13.94
CA ASP A 84 19.40 3.31 -13.17
C ASP A 84 19.48 1.77 -13.32
N TYR A 85 18.41 1.15 -13.84
CA TYR A 85 18.28 -0.30 -14.03
C TYR A 85 18.63 -1.13 -12.79
N LYS A 86 18.49 -0.56 -11.59
CA LYS A 86 18.76 -1.28 -10.33
C LYS A 86 17.89 -2.52 -10.23
N ASP A 87 16.63 -2.40 -10.63
CA ASP A 87 15.59 -3.43 -10.48
C ASP A 87 15.37 -4.28 -11.74
N LYS A 88 16.40 -4.44 -12.60
CA LYS A 88 16.30 -5.11 -13.90
C LYS A 88 15.76 -6.56 -13.86
N LYS A 89 15.79 -7.21 -12.69
CA LYS A 89 15.28 -8.57 -12.47
C LYS A 89 13.83 -8.63 -11.98
N ALA A 90 13.19 -7.47 -11.78
CA ALA A 90 11.78 -7.40 -11.41
C ALA A 90 10.92 -8.26 -12.34
N ALA A 91 9.98 -9.00 -11.74
CA ALA A 91 9.06 -9.88 -12.44
C ALA A 91 7.60 -9.45 -12.26
N GLY A 92 7.31 -8.62 -11.25
CA GLY A 92 5.96 -8.18 -10.96
C GLY A 92 5.90 -7.23 -9.77
N VAL A 93 4.75 -7.26 -9.09
CA VAL A 93 4.47 -6.46 -7.89
C VAL A 93 3.72 -7.30 -6.86
N ASN A 94 3.70 -6.83 -5.62
CA ASN A 94 2.80 -7.36 -4.60
C ASN A 94 1.33 -6.98 -4.92
N PRO A 95 0.33 -7.58 -4.25
CA PRO A 95 -1.09 -7.36 -4.59
C PRO A 95 -1.60 -5.92 -4.52
N CYS A 96 -0.94 -5.03 -3.77
CA CYS A 96 -1.28 -3.61 -3.69
C CYS A 96 -0.51 -2.75 -4.70
N GLY A 97 0.42 -3.32 -5.46
CA GLY A 97 1.11 -2.68 -6.58
C GLY A 97 2.23 -1.70 -6.21
N GLU A 98 2.48 -1.44 -4.92
CA GLU A 98 3.40 -0.39 -4.47
C GLU A 98 4.87 -0.84 -4.42
N GLN A 99 5.15 -2.14 -4.35
CA GLN A 99 6.50 -2.68 -4.44
C GLN A 99 6.67 -3.52 -5.68
N THR A 100 7.59 -3.09 -6.54
CA THR A 100 8.20 -3.94 -7.56
C THR A 100 8.99 -5.05 -6.89
N LEU A 101 8.85 -6.28 -7.38
CA LEU A 101 9.47 -7.47 -6.78
C LEU A 101 10.08 -8.38 -7.85
N GLU A 102 11.21 -9.00 -7.50
CA GLU A 102 11.67 -10.22 -8.17
C GLU A 102 10.79 -11.42 -7.78
N SER A 103 10.84 -12.49 -8.56
CA SER A 103 10.17 -13.75 -8.18
C SER A 103 10.66 -14.22 -6.81
N PHE A 104 9.74 -14.70 -5.97
CA PHE A 104 9.95 -15.12 -4.57
C PHE A 104 10.40 -14.02 -3.59
N GLU A 105 10.51 -12.76 -4.02
CA GLU A 105 10.81 -11.64 -3.12
C GLU A 105 9.58 -11.27 -2.27
N LEU A 106 9.80 -10.87 -1.02
CA LEU A 106 8.73 -10.43 -0.13
C LEU A 106 8.74 -8.92 0.03
N CYS A 107 7.53 -8.38 0.22
CA CYS A 107 7.35 -6.99 0.54
C CYS A 107 7.79 -6.70 1.98
N CYS A 108 8.62 -5.67 2.18
CA CYS A 108 9.07 -5.23 3.50
C CYS A 108 8.74 -3.74 3.68
N LEU A 109 7.79 -3.44 4.57
CA LEU A 109 7.19 -2.11 4.70
C LEU A 109 7.26 -1.57 6.12
N VAL A 110 7.37 -0.26 6.19
CA VAL A 110 7.12 0.54 7.38
C VAL A 110 6.41 1.81 6.96
N GLU A 111 5.60 2.39 7.83
CA GLU A 111 4.73 3.50 7.46
C GLU A 111 5.07 4.76 8.27
N THR A 112 5.08 5.90 7.58
CA THR A 112 5.37 7.22 8.16
C THR A 112 4.26 8.20 7.79
N PHE A 113 3.99 9.16 8.69
CA PHE A 113 2.86 10.07 8.59
C PHE A 113 3.34 11.53 8.57
N PRO A 114 3.75 12.07 7.41
CA PRO A 114 4.29 13.43 7.32
C PRO A 114 3.34 14.51 7.86
N SER A 115 2.01 14.31 7.83
CA SER A 115 1.05 15.26 8.39
C SER A 115 1.11 15.38 9.93
N ARG A 116 1.70 14.37 10.60
CA ARG A 116 1.85 14.32 12.06
C ARG A 116 3.14 14.96 12.58
N HIS A 117 3.87 15.67 11.72
CA HIS A 117 5.10 16.38 12.09
C HIS A 117 4.92 17.88 11.83
N ASP A 118 5.54 18.71 12.67
CA ASP A 118 5.48 20.17 12.53
C ASP A 118 6.71 20.72 11.80
N SER A 119 7.79 19.94 11.73
CA SER A 119 9.00 20.31 11.01
C SER A 119 9.64 19.14 10.26
N TYR A 120 10.51 19.46 9.30
CA TYR A 120 11.29 18.45 8.59
C TYR A 120 12.23 17.69 9.53
N GLN A 121 12.74 18.33 10.58
CA GLN A 121 13.67 17.75 11.53
C GLN A 121 13.03 16.60 12.31
N GLU A 122 11.79 16.80 12.79
CA GLU A 122 11.00 15.74 13.43
C GLU A 122 10.69 14.62 12.44
N PHE A 123 10.28 14.97 11.21
CA PHE A 123 10.00 13.96 10.18
C PHE A 123 11.25 13.14 9.84
N GLN A 124 12.42 13.79 9.73
CA GLN A 124 13.70 13.14 9.49
C GLN A 124 14.08 12.18 10.63
N GLU A 125 13.82 12.54 11.88
CA GLU A 125 14.02 11.65 13.02
C GLU A 125 13.14 10.40 12.92
N THR A 126 11.85 10.56 12.59
CA THR A 126 10.95 9.43 12.31
C THR A 126 11.46 8.56 11.16
N LEU A 127 11.97 9.16 10.08
CA LEU A 127 12.55 8.42 8.95
C LEU A 127 13.75 7.56 9.39
N LYS A 128 14.57 8.05 10.33
CA LYS A 128 15.69 7.27 10.87
C LYS A 128 15.20 5.99 11.54
N PHE A 129 14.18 6.09 12.41
CA PHE A 129 13.66 4.92 13.12
C PHE A 129 12.90 3.97 12.19
N ALA A 130 12.13 4.51 11.25
CA ALA A 130 11.49 3.72 10.20
C ALA A 130 12.52 2.94 9.37
N TYR A 131 13.62 3.60 8.97
CA TYR A 131 14.75 2.96 8.30
C TYR A 131 15.36 1.84 9.15
N LEU A 132 15.69 2.12 10.42
CA LEU A 132 16.31 1.12 11.30
C LEU A 132 15.42 -0.11 11.46
N TYR A 133 14.12 0.09 11.71
CA TYR A 133 13.16 -1.01 11.82
C TYR A 133 13.12 -1.83 10.53
N SER A 134 12.89 -1.18 9.38
CA SER A 134 12.79 -1.85 8.10
C SER A 134 14.08 -2.59 7.73
N LYS A 135 15.25 -1.99 7.97
CA LYS A 135 16.54 -2.62 7.69
C LYS A 135 16.77 -3.85 8.57
N SER A 136 16.44 -3.77 9.85
CA SER A 136 16.49 -4.92 10.76
C SER A 136 15.57 -6.05 10.30
N VAL A 137 14.37 -5.76 9.80
CA VAL A 137 13.46 -6.79 9.25
C VAL A 137 14.10 -7.52 8.07
N THR A 138 14.86 -6.82 7.22
CA THR A 138 15.57 -7.49 6.10
C THR A 138 16.61 -8.51 6.54
N LEU A 139 17.02 -8.53 7.81
CA LEU A 139 17.98 -9.49 8.37
C LEU A 139 17.33 -10.82 8.79
N VAL A 140 16.01 -10.86 8.86
CA VAL A 140 15.26 -12.05 9.31
C VAL A 140 15.00 -12.98 8.14
N ASN A 141 15.33 -14.26 8.31
CA ASN A 141 15.06 -15.29 7.32
C ASN A 141 13.65 -15.87 7.48
N THR A 142 13.09 -16.28 6.36
CA THR A 142 11.88 -17.11 6.27
C THR A 142 12.24 -18.60 6.25
N HIS A 143 11.23 -19.47 6.17
CA HIS A 143 11.42 -20.91 5.99
C HIS A 143 11.82 -21.31 4.55
N TRP A 144 11.76 -20.40 3.58
CA TRP A 144 11.99 -20.69 2.15
C TRP A 144 13.35 -20.17 1.69
N GLN A 145 14.18 -21.09 1.17
CA GLN A 145 15.57 -20.76 0.81
C GLN A 145 15.64 -19.82 -0.40
N GLU A 146 14.74 -19.99 -1.37
CA GLU A 146 14.66 -19.18 -2.59
C GLU A 146 14.29 -17.73 -2.25
N THR A 147 13.28 -17.54 -1.39
CA THR A 147 12.91 -16.22 -0.86
C THR A 147 14.07 -15.60 -0.10
N ASN A 148 14.71 -16.36 0.79
CA ASN A 148 15.86 -15.84 1.55
C ASN A 148 16.99 -15.41 0.62
N ALA A 149 17.30 -16.17 -0.43
CA ALA A 149 18.35 -15.82 -1.38
C ALA A 149 18.09 -14.47 -2.06
N VAL A 150 16.85 -14.21 -2.49
CA VAL A 150 16.47 -12.93 -3.12
C VAL A 150 16.45 -11.79 -2.09
N MET A 151 15.86 -12.02 -0.91
CA MET A 151 15.80 -11.03 0.17
C MET A 151 17.19 -10.62 0.67
N LEU A 152 18.12 -11.57 0.84
CA LEU A 152 19.50 -11.31 1.28
C LEU A 152 20.30 -10.51 0.24
N LYS A 153 20.04 -10.75 -1.05
CA LYS A 153 20.66 -10.06 -2.19
C LYS A 153 20.15 -8.62 -2.33
N ASN A 154 18.84 -8.44 -2.25
CA ASN A 154 18.20 -7.17 -2.58
C ASN A 154 18.07 -6.24 -1.38
N ARG A 155 17.87 -6.79 -0.17
CA ARG A 155 17.58 -6.04 1.06
C ARG A 155 16.52 -4.95 0.83
N ARG A 156 15.52 -5.22 -0.02
CA ARG A 156 14.50 -4.25 -0.41
C ARG A 156 13.72 -3.78 0.80
N MET A 157 13.43 -2.49 0.84
CA MET A 157 12.55 -1.89 1.83
C MET A 157 11.59 -0.91 1.16
N GLY A 158 10.48 -0.66 1.83
CA GLY A 158 9.55 0.40 1.48
C GLY A 158 9.17 1.20 2.72
N VAL A 159 9.96 2.23 3.00
CA VAL A 159 9.56 3.30 3.90
C VAL A 159 8.46 4.10 3.21
N SER A 160 7.22 3.82 3.60
CA SER A 160 6.00 4.37 3.01
C SER A 160 5.61 5.69 3.65
N GLN A 161 4.95 6.54 2.87
CA GLN A 161 4.26 7.73 3.37
C GLN A 161 2.73 7.56 3.24
N THR A 162 2.01 8.00 4.26
CA THR A 162 0.53 8.00 4.33
C THR A 162 0.03 9.31 4.94
N GLY A 163 -1.19 9.72 4.59
CA GLY A 163 -1.69 11.05 4.91
C GLY A 163 -1.04 12.14 4.05
N ILE A 164 -0.69 11.81 2.80
CA ILE A 164 0.05 12.73 1.92
C ILE A 164 -0.81 13.96 1.56
N ILE A 165 -2.10 13.76 1.28
CA ILE A 165 -3.02 14.87 1.00
C ILE A 165 -3.17 15.77 2.23
N GLU A 166 -3.35 15.18 3.40
CA GLU A 166 -3.40 15.91 4.67
C GLU A 166 -2.12 16.73 4.89
N ALA A 167 -0.94 16.16 4.59
CA ALA A 167 0.33 16.87 4.66
C ALA A 167 0.43 18.01 3.62
N PHE A 168 -0.20 17.89 2.45
CA PHE A 168 -0.26 18.99 1.49
C PHE A 168 -1.08 20.16 2.00
N VAL A 169 -2.21 19.90 2.67
CA VAL A 169 -3.08 20.92 3.26
C VAL A 169 -2.40 21.56 4.48
N LYS A 170 -1.85 20.76 5.39
CA LYS A 170 -1.21 21.23 6.63
C LYS A 170 0.08 22.00 6.38
N ASN A 171 1.02 21.40 5.63
CA ASN A 171 2.40 21.90 5.52
C ASN A 171 2.65 22.68 4.21
N GLY A 172 1.69 22.63 3.28
CA GLY A 172 1.83 23.14 1.93
C GLY A 172 2.47 22.12 0.98
N ARG A 173 1.89 21.95 -0.22
CA ARG A 173 2.35 20.99 -1.23
C ARG A 173 3.84 21.11 -1.56
N ARG A 174 4.35 22.34 -1.76
CA ARG A 174 5.77 22.57 -2.10
C ARG A 174 6.70 22.11 -0.97
N THR A 175 6.35 22.43 0.27
CA THR A 175 7.10 22.01 1.47
C THR A 175 7.13 20.50 1.59
N THR A 176 5.99 19.83 1.43
CA THR A 176 5.91 18.37 1.51
C THR A 176 6.74 17.69 0.41
N LEU A 177 6.72 18.21 -0.83
CA LEU A 177 7.58 17.70 -1.90
C LEU A 177 9.08 17.92 -1.60
N GLU A 178 9.44 19.05 -1.00
CA GLU A 178 10.81 19.31 -0.53
C GLU A 178 11.21 18.31 0.58
N TRP A 179 10.32 18.01 1.52
CA TRP A 179 10.53 17.00 2.56
C TRP A 179 10.71 15.61 1.95
N CYS A 180 9.94 15.23 0.91
CA CYS A 180 10.12 13.97 0.21
C CYS A 180 11.51 13.86 -0.43
N LYS A 181 12.00 14.94 -1.05
CA LYS A 181 13.35 14.96 -1.62
C LYS A 181 14.41 14.80 -0.53
N LYS A 182 14.39 15.66 0.49
CA LYS A 182 15.37 15.63 1.58
C LYS A 182 15.33 14.29 2.34
N GLY A 183 14.13 13.79 2.61
CA GLY A 183 13.91 12.50 3.28
C GLY A 183 14.43 11.32 2.48
N TYR A 184 14.22 11.29 1.15
CA TYR A 184 14.82 10.27 0.30
C TYR A 184 16.35 10.31 0.32
N ASP A 185 16.94 11.50 0.17
CA ASP A 185 18.39 11.68 0.21
C ASP A 185 18.97 11.24 1.57
N TYR A 186 18.27 11.55 2.67
CA TYR A 186 18.61 11.11 4.02
C TYR A 186 18.54 9.58 4.18
N LEU A 187 17.46 8.94 3.73
CA LEU A 187 17.32 7.48 3.76
C LEU A 187 18.41 6.77 2.97
N GLN A 188 18.81 7.29 1.80
CA GLN A 188 19.95 6.76 1.03
C GLN A 188 21.25 6.86 1.83
N SER A 189 21.49 7.98 2.53
CA SER A 189 22.69 8.14 3.38
C SER A 189 22.72 7.15 4.56
N LEU A 190 21.56 6.87 5.17
CA LEU A 190 21.44 5.86 6.22
C LEU A 190 21.71 4.46 5.65
N ASP A 191 21.19 4.15 4.46
CA ASP A 191 21.41 2.85 3.82
C ASP A 191 22.87 2.62 3.45
N GLU A 192 23.57 3.64 2.98
CA GLU A 192 25.03 3.62 2.80
C GLU A 192 25.74 3.26 4.11
N GLN A 193 25.46 4.03 5.16
CA GLN A 193 26.15 3.94 6.45
C GLN A 193 25.90 2.59 7.13
N TYR A 194 24.63 2.22 7.29
CA TYR A 194 24.26 1.03 8.05
C TYR A 194 24.50 -0.26 7.26
N SER A 195 24.36 -0.26 5.93
CA SER A 195 24.75 -1.43 5.13
C SER A 195 26.26 -1.66 5.18
N GLY A 196 27.06 -0.58 5.13
CA GLY A 196 28.50 -0.65 5.31
C GLY A 196 28.90 -1.16 6.71
N TRP A 197 28.26 -0.65 7.76
CA TRP A 197 28.51 -1.09 9.14
C TRP A 197 28.11 -2.56 9.38
N LEU A 198 26.98 -3.01 8.82
CA LEU A 198 26.51 -4.40 8.92
C LEU A 198 27.22 -5.35 7.96
N CYS A 199 28.06 -4.86 7.06
CA CYS A 199 28.70 -5.62 5.98
C CYS A 199 27.68 -6.39 5.10
N ILE A 200 26.57 -5.74 4.75
CA ILE A 200 25.52 -6.32 3.88
C ILE A 200 25.30 -5.45 2.63
N PRO A 201 24.62 -5.97 1.59
CA PRO A 201 24.24 -5.15 0.44
C PRO A 201 23.36 -3.96 0.84
N LYS A 202 23.53 -2.86 0.10
CA LYS A 202 22.58 -1.74 0.09
C LYS A 202 21.24 -2.23 -0.42
N SER A 203 20.19 -1.57 0.04
CA SER A 203 18.82 -1.87 -0.33
C SER A 203 18.58 -1.45 -1.78
N ILE A 204 18.11 -2.37 -2.61
CA ILE A 204 17.88 -2.15 -4.05
C ILE A 204 16.87 -1.02 -4.32
N LYS A 205 15.86 -0.90 -3.45
CA LYS A 205 14.85 0.16 -3.34
C LYS A 205 14.57 0.40 -1.85
N ILE A 206 14.20 1.64 -1.49
CA ILE A 206 14.08 2.08 -0.07
C ILE A 206 12.70 2.67 0.26
N THR A 207 12.04 3.33 -0.69
CA THR A 207 10.81 4.11 -0.44
C THR A 207 9.66 3.61 -1.30
N THR A 208 8.43 3.77 -0.82
CA THR A 208 7.20 3.48 -1.57
C THR A 208 6.04 4.36 -1.08
N VAL A 209 4.85 4.21 -1.67
CA VAL A 209 3.59 4.78 -1.17
C VAL A 209 2.53 3.69 -1.20
N LYS A 210 2.24 3.11 -0.04
CA LYS A 210 1.21 2.07 0.12
C LYS A 210 -0.18 2.70 0.31
N PRO A 211 -1.24 2.13 -0.29
CA PRO A 211 -2.63 2.45 0.04
C PRO A 211 -3.01 1.85 1.41
N SER A 212 -2.61 2.51 2.50
CA SER A 212 -2.72 1.91 3.85
C SER A 212 -4.09 2.07 4.49
N GLY A 213 -4.99 1.10 4.27
CA GLY A 213 -6.36 1.18 4.78
C GLY A 213 -6.50 1.09 6.30
N THR A 214 -5.89 0.09 6.95
CA THR A 214 -6.08 -0.15 8.39
C THR A 214 -5.18 0.70 9.26
N VAL A 215 -3.88 0.78 8.91
CA VAL A 215 -2.89 1.44 9.77
C VAL A 215 -3.11 2.94 9.80
N SER A 216 -3.59 3.55 8.71
CA SER A 216 -3.91 4.99 8.67
C SER A 216 -5.04 5.40 9.62
N LEU A 217 -5.88 4.45 10.05
CA LEU A 217 -6.94 4.71 11.04
C LEU A 217 -6.37 4.98 12.43
N LEU A 218 -5.19 4.42 12.77
CA LEU A 218 -4.57 4.61 14.08
C LEU A 218 -4.14 6.07 14.33
N PRO A 219 -3.39 6.73 13.42
CA PRO A 219 -3.13 8.15 13.54
C PRO A 219 -4.28 9.01 12.99
N GLY A 220 -5.38 8.42 12.51
CA GLY A 220 -6.53 9.15 11.95
C GLY A 220 -6.20 10.01 10.73
N VAL A 221 -5.54 9.44 9.72
CA VAL A 221 -5.17 10.16 8.47
C VAL A 221 -5.72 9.45 7.23
N PRO A 222 -5.88 10.15 6.09
CA PRO A 222 -6.23 9.53 4.81
C PRO A 222 -5.18 8.49 4.34
N PRO A 223 -5.60 7.36 3.74
CA PRO A 223 -4.70 6.25 3.40
C PRO A 223 -3.79 6.59 2.20
N GLY A 224 -2.47 6.44 2.35
CA GLY A 224 -1.51 6.75 1.30
C GLY A 224 -1.64 8.20 0.78
N ILE A 225 -1.96 8.33 -0.51
CA ILE A 225 -2.20 9.61 -1.21
C ILE A 225 -3.69 9.87 -1.52
N HIS A 226 -4.61 9.07 -0.97
CA HIS A 226 -6.03 9.25 -1.26
C HIS A 226 -6.59 10.50 -0.59
N TYR A 227 -7.60 11.08 -1.23
CA TYR A 227 -8.45 12.08 -0.61
C TYR A 227 -9.39 11.44 0.42
N PRO A 228 -9.77 12.20 1.47
CA PRO A 228 -10.82 11.77 2.39
C PRO A 228 -12.15 11.56 1.64
N HIS A 229 -13.03 10.76 2.24
CA HIS A 229 -14.34 10.49 1.64
C HIS A 229 -15.26 11.72 1.68
N SER A 230 -15.24 12.44 2.80
CA SER A 230 -16.01 13.65 3.09
C SER A 230 -15.35 14.36 4.28
N GLU A 231 -15.69 15.63 4.52
CA GLU A 231 -15.20 16.39 5.68
C GLU A 231 -15.74 15.83 7.00
N TYR A 232 -17.04 15.51 7.03
CA TYR A 232 -17.72 14.91 8.17
C TYR A 232 -18.37 13.60 7.74
N TYR A 233 -18.14 12.54 8.50
CA TYR A 233 -18.78 11.26 8.22
C TYR A 233 -18.92 10.40 9.48
N ILE A 234 -19.85 9.45 9.41
CA ILE A 234 -19.96 8.38 10.41
C ILE A 234 -19.19 7.18 9.92
N ARG A 235 -18.16 6.77 10.66
CA ARG A 235 -17.45 5.51 10.43
C ARG A 235 -18.10 4.40 11.24
N ARG A 236 -18.65 3.41 10.54
CA ARG A 236 -19.24 2.22 11.14
C ARG A 236 -18.20 1.12 11.31
N ILE A 237 -18.06 0.60 12.53
CA ILE A 237 -17.21 -0.55 12.83
C ILE A 237 -18.09 -1.70 13.30
N ARG A 238 -17.92 -2.86 12.67
CA ARG A 238 -18.60 -4.09 13.06
C ARG A 238 -17.80 -4.81 14.13
N ILE A 239 -18.44 -5.10 15.25
CA ILE A 239 -17.82 -5.73 16.42
C ILE A 239 -18.64 -6.97 16.78
N SER A 240 -17.96 -8.06 17.18
CA SER A 240 -18.64 -9.24 17.71
C SER A 240 -19.47 -8.87 18.94
N LYS A 241 -20.71 -9.39 19.04
CA LYS A 241 -21.59 -9.22 20.21
C LYS A 241 -20.95 -9.65 21.54
N ASN A 242 -19.91 -10.49 21.48
CA ASN A 242 -19.18 -10.99 22.65
C ASN A 242 -17.90 -10.21 22.93
N SER A 243 -17.68 -9.05 22.30
CA SER A 243 -16.46 -8.26 22.51
C SER A 243 -16.52 -7.47 23.81
N ASP A 244 -15.43 -7.54 24.59
CA ASP A 244 -15.22 -6.72 25.80
C ASP A 244 -15.21 -5.21 25.52
N LEU A 245 -15.16 -4.79 24.25
CA LEU A 245 -15.22 -3.39 23.84
C LEU A 245 -16.63 -2.79 23.89
N ILE A 246 -17.69 -3.60 23.91
CA ILE A 246 -19.07 -3.10 23.81
C ILE A 246 -19.45 -2.25 25.02
N GLU A 247 -19.19 -2.71 26.24
CA GLU A 247 -19.53 -1.96 27.44
C GLU A 247 -18.77 -0.63 27.57
N PRO A 248 -17.44 -0.57 27.36
CA PRO A 248 -16.70 0.69 27.29
C PRO A 248 -17.26 1.66 26.22
N ILE A 249 -17.54 1.17 25.01
CA ILE A 249 -18.06 2.00 23.91
C ILE A 249 -19.44 2.57 24.27
N ARG A 250 -20.33 1.74 24.83
CA ARG A 250 -21.67 2.19 25.26
C ARG A 250 -21.57 3.24 26.36
N LYS A 251 -20.70 3.02 27.35
CA LYS A 251 -20.46 3.99 28.44
C LYS A 251 -19.89 5.31 27.94
N ALA A 252 -19.07 5.28 26.88
CA ALA A 252 -18.56 6.48 26.23
C ALA A 252 -19.63 7.24 25.40
N GLY A 253 -20.85 6.71 25.29
CA GLY A 253 -21.99 7.38 24.66
C GLY A 253 -22.07 7.21 23.14
N TYR A 254 -21.30 6.29 22.55
CA TYR A 254 -21.41 5.99 21.12
C TYR A 254 -22.70 5.22 20.81
N PHE A 255 -23.27 5.50 19.64
CA PHE A 255 -24.42 4.76 19.14
C PHE A 255 -24.02 3.34 18.72
N ILE A 256 -24.82 2.36 19.15
CA ILE A 256 -24.63 0.93 18.86
C ILE A 256 -25.97 0.35 18.43
N GLU A 257 -25.98 -0.38 17.31
CA GLU A 257 -27.13 -1.13 16.82
C GLU A 257 -26.76 -2.56 16.44
N ASP A 258 -27.75 -3.44 16.28
CA ASP A 258 -27.53 -4.80 15.78
C ASP A 258 -27.22 -4.78 14.28
N ASP A 259 -26.23 -5.58 13.83
CA ASP A 259 -25.89 -5.68 12.40
C ASP A 259 -27.02 -6.38 11.63
N SER A 260 -27.52 -5.73 10.59
CA SER A 260 -28.62 -6.25 9.77
C SER A 260 -28.24 -7.46 8.92
N TYR A 261 -26.94 -7.66 8.67
CA TYR A 261 -26.42 -8.73 7.81
C TYR A 261 -25.89 -9.93 8.59
N SER A 262 -25.43 -9.74 9.83
CA SER A 262 -24.68 -10.75 10.59
C SER A 262 -25.25 -10.89 12.02
N PRO A 263 -25.87 -12.02 12.38
CA PRO A 263 -26.66 -12.15 13.61
C PRO A 263 -25.87 -11.99 14.92
N ASN A 264 -24.55 -12.24 14.90
CA ASN A 264 -23.65 -12.19 16.06
C ASN A 264 -22.77 -10.94 16.09
N THR A 265 -23.22 -9.85 15.47
CA THR A 265 -22.44 -8.63 15.29
C THR A 265 -23.27 -7.42 15.64
N VAL A 266 -22.61 -6.41 16.22
CA VAL A 266 -23.15 -5.06 16.40
C VAL A 266 -22.36 -4.08 15.54
N VAL A 267 -23.02 -2.98 15.17
CA VAL A 267 -22.43 -1.87 14.46
C VAL A 267 -22.29 -0.71 15.44
N VAL A 268 -21.08 -0.16 15.53
CA VAL A 268 -20.79 1.04 16.32
C VAL A 268 -20.52 2.21 15.38
N GLU A 269 -21.14 3.35 15.67
CA GLU A 269 -20.97 4.59 14.91
C GLU A 269 -19.96 5.54 15.56
N PHE A 270 -18.91 5.89 14.83
CA PHE A 270 -17.91 6.88 15.23
C PHE A 270 -18.03 8.12 14.35
N PRO A 271 -18.48 9.26 14.89
CA PRO A 271 -18.41 10.53 14.19
C PRO A 271 -16.95 10.94 13.96
N VAL A 272 -16.61 11.26 12.71
CA VAL A 272 -15.26 11.69 12.32
C VAL A 272 -15.36 13.04 11.63
N HIS A 273 -14.42 13.92 11.97
CA HIS A 273 -14.16 15.18 11.30
C HIS A 273 -12.72 15.17 10.78
N GLU A 274 -12.55 15.37 9.47
CA GLU A 274 -11.26 15.50 8.81
C GLU A 274 -10.73 16.94 8.97
N GLN A 275 -9.93 17.18 10.00
CA GLN A 275 -9.45 18.53 10.36
C GLN A 275 -8.76 19.29 9.21
N PHE A 276 -8.04 18.57 8.33
CA PHE A 276 -7.33 19.16 7.19
C PHE A 276 -8.01 18.76 5.87
N PHE A 277 -9.32 18.98 5.79
CA PHE A 277 -10.10 18.75 4.58
C PHE A 277 -9.98 19.92 3.60
N GLU A 278 -9.69 19.58 2.34
CA GLU A 278 -9.72 20.53 1.21
C GLU A 278 -10.76 20.08 0.18
N ARG A 279 -10.76 18.79 -0.16
CA ARG A 279 -11.70 18.19 -1.09
C ARG A 279 -11.92 16.71 -0.84
N SER A 280 -13.05 16.21 -1.30
CA SER A 280 -13.43 14.80 -1.26
C SER A 280 -12.83 14.03 -2.44
N LYS A 281 -12.83 12.70 -2.34
CA LYS A 281 -12.45 11.81 -3.45
C LYS A 281 -13.35 11.92 -4.69
N ASN A 282 -14.52 12.56 -4.57
CA ASN A 282 -15.51 12.69 -5.64
C ASN A 282 -15.54 14.11 -6.26
N ASP A 283 -14.72 15.03 -5.76
CA ASP A 283 -14.63 16.43 -6.24
C ASP A 283 -13.57 16.59 -7.34
#